data_AF-A0A1H7BQQ1-F1
#
_entry.id   AF-A0A1H7BQQ1-F1
#
_cell.length_a   1.000
_cell.length_b   1.000
_cell.length_c   1.000
_cell.angle_alpha   90.00
_cell.angle_beta   90.00
_cell.angle_gamma   90.00
#
_symmetry.space_group_name_H-M   'P 1'
#
loop_
_entity.id
_entity.type
_entity.pdbx_description
1 polymer ?
#
loop_
_entity_poly.entity_id
_entity_poly.type
_entity_poly.pdbx_seq_one_letter_code
_entity_poly.pdbx_strand_id
1 'polypeptide(L)'
;MRLLRRKRAALMVALPLALVFPASNPPAVTEASWERGEYSSGSFGTITIPPPTLNGACTYNPGIIGLGAYVRIFWKPPAGYTLANSEMQASTSGLGSLLAPLTGFSITSNTTGSAAAGYVTDVPVNLLGGLLGLGTELQLAIVIKDPVNLWISKPASVATNAGLIAGLGGNCRNLPAA
;
A
#
# COMPACT_ATOMS: atom_id res chain seq x y z
N MET A 1 -36.66 102.36 -8.67
CA MET A 1 -36.75 102.42 -7.19
C MET A 1 -37.41 101.12 -6.70
N ARG A 2 -36.68 100.30 -5.92
CA ARG A 2 -37.13 99.21 -5.02
C ARG A 2 -38.07 98.11 -5.60
N LEU A 3 -37.54 96.95 -6.01
CA LEU A 3 -37.20 95.73 -5.22
C LEU A 3 -38.39 94.92 -4.66
N LEU A 4 -38.35 93.61 -5.01
CA LEU A 4 -38.83 92.42 -4.27
C LEU A 4 -40.35 92.16 -4.31
N ARG A 5 -40.88 90.95 -4.56
CA ARG A 5 -40.52 89.66 -3.92
C ARG A 5 -41.38 88.52 -4.51
N ARG A 6 -40.77 87.33 -4.67
CA ARG A 6 -41.31 85.95 -4.50
C ARG A 6 -42.59 85.59 -5.30
N LYS A 7 -42.64 84.44 -5.99
CA LYS A 7 -42.74 83.11 -5.38
C LYS A 7 -42.55 82.02 -6.44
N ARG A 8 -41.96 80.91 -5.99
CA ARG A 8 -41.80 79.62 -6.68
C ARG A 8 -43.16 79.05 -7.09
N ALA A 9 -43.29 78.53 -8.30
CA ALA A 9 -44.26 77.49 -8.61
C ALA A 9 -43.86 76.71 -9.87
N ALA A 10 -43.76 75.38 -9.67
CA ALA A 10 -43.98 74.31 -10.65
C ALA A 10 -43.11 74.32 -11.93
N LEU A 11 -42.07 73.49 -12.03
CA LEU A 11 -42.18 72.03 -12.26
C LEU A 11 -43.07 71.71 -13.48
N MET A 12 -42.47 71.72 -14.68
CA MET A 12 -42.90 70.89 -15.81
C MET A 12 -41.63 70.53 -16.61
N VAL A 13 -41.19 69.28 -16.54
CA VAL A 13 -41.57 68.16 -17.43
C VAL A 13 -40.57 68.03 -18.57
N ALA A 14 -40.18 66.78 -18.84
CA ALA A 14 -39.40 66.27 -19.97
C ALA A 14 -37.87 66.33 -19.85
N LEU A 15 -37.31 65.23 -19.32
CA LEU A 15 -36.44 64.28 -20.06
C LEU A 15 -35.38 64.91 -20.99
N PRO A 16 -34.08 64.58 -20.84
CA PRO A 16 -33.60 63.22 -20.59
C PRO A 16 -32.56 63.13 -19.44
N LEU A 17 -32.61 62.15 -18.55
CA LEU A 17 -32.25 60.75 -18.81
C LEU A 17 -31.05 60.58 -19.77
N ALA A 18 -30.05 61.46 -19.71
CA ALA A 18 -28.91 61.43 -20.63
C ALA A 18 -27.52 61.58 -20.00
N LEU A 19 -27.37 61.80 -18.69
CA LEU A 19 -26.04 62.14 -18.12
C LEU A 19 -25.67 61.44 -16.81
N VAL A 20 -26.40 60.40 -16.40
CA VAL A 20 -25.95 59.51 -15.30
C VAL A 20 -25.36 58.23 -15.89
N PHE A 21 -24.40 58.40 -16.79
CA PHE A 21 -23.33 57.44 -16.99
C PHE A 21 -22.04 58.15 -16.57
N PRO A 22 -21.60 58.07 -15.30
CA PRO A 22 -20.17 58.14 -15.09
C PRO A 22 -19.61 56.96 -15.87
N ALA A 23 -18.87 57.30 -16.92
CA ALA A 23 -18.07 56.42 -17.74
C ALA A 23 -17.57 55.25 -16.88
N SER A 24 -17.94 54.05 -17.30
CA SER A 24 -17.29 52.83 -16.89
C SER A 24 -15.80 53.04 -17.10
N ASN A 25 -15.06 53.39 -16.05
CA ASN A 25 -13.65 53.08 -16.04
C ASN A 25 -13.60 51.57 -16.30
N PRO A 26 -12.94 51.09 -17.38
CA PRO A 26 -12.71 49.66 -17.48
C PRO A 26 -12.07 49.23 -16.16
N PRO A 27 -12.48 48.10 -15.55
CA PRO A 27 -11.82 47.63 -14.34
C PRO A 27 -10.33 47.63 -14.66
N ALA A 28 -9.57 48.45 -13.95
CA ALA A 28 -8.12 48.44 -14.09
C ALA A 28 -7.72 46.99 -13.83
N VAL A 29 -7.12 46.35 -14.82
CA VAL A 29 -6.60 45.00 -14.65
C VAL A 29 -5.47 45.16 -13.63
N THR A 30 -5.80 44.99 -12.35
CA THR A 30 -4.77 44.85 -11.34
C THR A 30 -4.16 43.50 -11.65
N GLU A 31 -2.98 43.50 -12.26
CA GLU A 31 -2.09 42.34 -12.29
C GLU A 31 -1.71 42.00 -10.86
N ALA A 32 -2.64 41.41 -10.12
CA ALA A 32 -2.38 40.77 -8.85
C ALA A 32 -1.96 39.33 -9.16
N SER A 33 -0.91 39.14 -9.95
CA SER A 33 -0.21 37.85 -10.01
C SER A 33 0.77 37.80 -8.84
N TRP A 34 0.24 37.56 -7.64
CA TRP A 34 1.08 37.20 -6.51
C TRP A 34 1.39 35.70 -6.62
N GLU A 35 2.35 35.34 -7.46
CA GLU A 35 2.98 34.02 -7.37
C GLU A 35 3.98 34.05 -6.22
N ARG A 36 3.55 33.65 -5.03
CA ARG A 36 4.50 33.29 -3.98
C ARG A 36 5.00 31.89 -4.31
N GLY A 37 6.24 31.79 -4.76
CA GLY A 37 6.93 30.51 -4.86
C GLY A 37 7.09 29.93 -3.46
N GLU A 38 6.30 28.89 -3.13
CA GLU A 38 6.55 28.07 -1.96
C GLU A 38 7.62 27.04 -2.32
N TYR A 39 8.84 27.32 -1.89
CA TYR A 39 9.94 26.38 -2.02
C TYR A 39 9.90 25.42 -0.84
N SER A 40 9.48 24.19 -1.10
CA SER A 40 9.63 23.09 -0.15
C SER A 40 10.87 22.29 -0.53
N SER A 41 11.86 22.25 0.37
CA SER A 41 13.00 21.35 0.26
C SER A 41 12.80 20.18 1.23
N GLY A 42 12.68 18.98 0.69
CA GLY A 42 12.72 17.74 1.47
C GLY A 42 13.99 16.95 1.14
N SER A 43 14.52 16.20 2.10
CA SER A 43 15.52 15.17 1.83
C SER A 43 14.81 13.82 1.72
N PHE A 44 15.13 13.06 0.68
CA PHE A 44 14.74 11.66 0.58
C PHE A 44 15.91 10.81 1.07
N GLY A 45 15.74 10.19 2.22
CA GLY A 45 16.65 9.14 2.67
C GLY A 45 16.26 7.81 2.05
N THR A 46 17.25 7.02 1.64
CA THR A 46 17.02 5.61 1.29
C THR A 46 17.40 4.74 2.48
N ILE A 47 16.46 3.97 2.99
CA ILE A 47 16.75 2.87 3.92
C ILE A 47 16.63 1.56 3.15
N THR A 48 17.61 0.68 3.31
CA THR A 48 17.55 -0.68 2.75
C THR A 48 17.34 -1.66 3.89
N ILE A 49 16.18 -2.32 3.90
CA ILE A 49 15.92 -3.42 4.84
C ILE A 49 16.55 -4.69 4.24
N PRO A 50 17.49 -5.34 4.94
CA PRO A 50 18.05 -6.58 4.44
C PRO A 50 16.96 -7.66 4.31
N PRO A 51 17.05 -8.56 3.32
CA PRO A 51 16.07 -9.63 3.17
C PRO A 51 16.15 -10.62 4.34
N PRO A 52 15.03 -11.29 4.67
CA PRO A 52 15.09 -12.50 5.49
C PRO A 52 15.87 -13.59 4.75
N THR A 53 16.41 -14.55 5.50
CA THR A 53 17.21 -15.65 4.94
C THR A 53 16.51 -16.98 5.19
N LEU A 54 16.50 -17.87 4.20
CA LEU A 54 16.05 -19.25 4.38
C LEU A 54 17.20 -20.06 4.99
N ASN A 55 16.99 -20.61 6.19
CA ASN A 55 18.03 -21.30 6.96
C ASN A 55 17.83 -22.83 7.00
N GLY A 56 16.93 -23.36 6.16
CA GLY A 56 16.68 -24.79 6.01
C GLY A 56 15.93 -25.08 4.72
N ALA A 57 15.88 -26.35 4.33
CA ALA A 57 15.07 -26.77 3.19
C ALA A 57 13.58 -26.69 3.56
N CYS A 58 12.76 -26.10 2.69
CA CYS A 58 11.31 -26.15 2.86
C CYS A 58 10.81 -27.60 2.79
N THR A 59 9.82 -27.94 3.62
CA THR A 59 9.26 -29.29 3.66
C THR A 59 7.74 -29.26 3.58
N TYR A 60 7.18 -30.13 2.75
CA TYR A 60 5.74 -30.39 2.70
C TYR A 60 5.38 -31.56 3.61
N ASN A 61 4.38 -31.38 4.48
CA ASN A 61 3.83 -32.45 5.31
C ASN A 61 2.39 -32.75 4.85
N PRO A 62 2.11 -33.98 4.33
CA PRO A 62 0.78 -34.37 3.85
C PRO A 62 -0.26 -34.61 4.97
N GLY A 63 0.13 -34.60 6.24
CA GLY A 63 -0.77 -34.92 7.35
C GLY A 63 -1.35 -36.34 7.25
N ILE A 64 -2.56 -36.54 7.79
CA ILE A 64 -3.29 -37.81 7.68
C ILE A 64 -4.34 -37.66 6.58
N ILE A 65 -4.10 -38.22 5.39
CA ILE A 65 -5.03 -38.15 4.25
C ILE A 65 -5.36 -36.69 3.88
N GLY A 66 -4.35 -35.80 3.90
CA GLY A 66 -4.51 -34.36 3.63
C GLY A 66 -5.13 -33.57 4.78
N LEU A 67 -5.63 -34.22 5.84
CA LEU A 67 -6.09 -33.52 7.04
C LEU A 67 -4.89 -33.05 7.85
N GLY A 68 -4.86 -31.74 8.09
CA GLY A 68 -3.75 -31.09 8.80
C GLY A 68 -2.47 -30.99 7.98
N ALA A 69 -2.54 -31.09 6.65
CA ALA A 69 -1.37 -30.88 5.81
C ALA A 69 -0.89 -29.41 5.88
N TYR A 70 0.43 -29.23 5.91
CA TYR A 70 1.07 -27.92 5.99
C TYR A 70 2.41 -27.88 5.26
N VAL A 71 2.82 -26.66 4.92
CA VAL A 71 4.12 -26.34 4.34
C VAL A 71 4.95 -25.69 5.42
N ARG A 72 6.11 -26.27 5.72
CA ARG A 72 7.02 -25.77 6.74
C ARG A 72 8.19 -25.02 6.11
N ILE A 73 8.32 -23.76 6.50
CA ILE A 73 9.35 -22.84 6.02
C ILE A 73 10.28 -22.50 7.17
N PHE A 74 11.58 -22.71 6.96
CA PHE A 74 12.63 -22.33 7.90
C PHE A 74 13.27 -21.03 7.43
N TRP A 75 13.21 -20.00 8.27
CA TRP A 75 13.76 -18.69 7.92
C TRP A 75 14.32 -17.95 9.14
N LYS A 76 15.09 -16.90 8.89
CA LYS A 76 15.64 -16.03 9.92
C LYS A 76 15.49 -14.57 9.52
N PRO A 77 15.00 -13.69 10.42
CA PRO A 77 14.94 -12.27 10.16
C PRO A 77 16.36 -11.68 10.13
N PRO A 78 16.55 -10.55 9.44
CA PRO A 78 17.77 -9.75 9.58
C PRO A 78 17.92 -9.21 11.01
N ALA A 79 19.15 -8.85 11.37
CA ALA A 79 19.45 -8.33 12.70
C ALA A 79 18.61 -7.07 13.02
N GLY A 80 18.08 -6.99 14.25
CA GLY A 80 17.21 -5.89 14.68
C GLY A 80 15.72 -6.07 14.35
N TYR A 81 15.36 -7.09 13.56
CA TYR A 81 13.97 -7.39 13.21
C TYR A 81 13.50 -8.68 13.89
N THR A 82 12.19 -8.75 14.12
CA THR A 82 11.52 -9.87 14.80
C THR A 82 10.34 -10.37 13.98
N LEU A 83 9.68 -11.42 14.47
CA LEU A 83 8.44 -11.94 13.90
C LEU A 83 7.35 -10.87 13.71
N ALA A 84 7.28 -9.89 14.62
CA ALA A 84 6.30 -8.80 14.52
C ALA A 84 6.53 -7.88 13.31
N ASN A 85 7.75 -7.90 12.77
CA ASN A 85 8.12 -7.13 11.58
C ASN A 85 7.99 -7.95 10.30
N SER A 86 7.47 -9.17 10.34
CA SER A 86 7.40 -10.04 9.17
C SER A 86 5.97 -10.18 8.65
N GLU A 87 5.85 -10.32 7.34
CA GLU A 87 4.59 -10.61 6.68
C GLU A 87 4.76 -11.77 5.70
N MET A 88 3.76 -12.65 5.69
CA MET A 88 3.63 -13.71 4.70
C MET A 88 2.81 -13.21 3.51
N GLN A 89 3.38 -13.34 2.33
CA GLN A 89 2.75 -13.02 1.07
C GLN A 89 2.64 -14.26 0.20
N ALA A 90 1.67 -14.29 -0.70
CA ALA A 90 1.47 -15.36 -1.66
C ALA A 90 1.26 -14.80 -3.06
N SER A 91 1.63 -15.59 -4.06
CA SER A 91 1.35 -15.33 -5.47
C SER A 91 0.94 -16.62 -6.17
N THR A 92 -0.01 -16.46 -7.09
CA THR A 92 -0.85 -17.50 -7.69
C THR A 92 -0.41 -17.91 -9.09
N SER A 93 0.49 -17.14 -9.70
CA SER A 93 0.98 -17.37 -11.04
C SER A 93 2.48 -17.09 -11.01
N GLY A 94 3.27 -18.15 -11.19
CA GLY A 94 4.71 -18.16 -10.91
C GLY A 94 5.47 -16.93 -11.42
N LEU A 95 6.51 -16.55 -10.66
CA LEU A 95 7.61 -15.61 -10.99
C LEU A 95 7.24 -14.23 -11.57
N GLY A 96 5.96 -13.84 -11.68
CA GLY A 96 5.55 -12.58 -12.30
C GLY A 96 4.22 -11.98 -11.83
N SER A 97 3.41 -12.69 -11.03
CA SER A 97 2.23 -12.11 -10.39
C SER A 97 2.59 -11.42 -9.08
N LEU A 98 1.94 -10.29 -8.79
CA LEU A 98 2.20 -9.47 -7.61
C LEU A 98 2.06 -10.30 -6.32
N LEU A 99 3.11 -10.30 -5.51
CA LEU A 99 3.04 -10.84 -4.15
C LEU A 99 2.04 -10.01 -3.35
N ALA A 100 1.04 -10.68 -2.78
CA ALA A 100 0.01 -10.06 -1.96
C ALA A 100 -0.02 -10.70 -0.58
N PRO A 101 -0.39 -9.96 0.49
CA PRO A 101 -0.55 -10.54 1.83
C PRO A 101 -1.45 -11.77 1.80
N LEU A 102 -1.02 -12.85 2.46
CA LEU A 102 -1.79 -14.08 2.53
C LEU A 102 -3.00 -13.88 3.46
N THR A 103 -4.16 -13.55 2.88
CA THR A 103 -5.38 -13.23 3.61
C THR A 103 -5.86 -14.40 4.46
N GLY A 104 -6.23 -14.14 5.72
CA GLY A 104 -6.69 -15.18 6.64
C GLY A 104 -5.57 -16.02 7.26
N PHE A 105 -4.30 -15.74 6.93
CA PHE A 105 -3.15 -16.33 7.61
C PHE A 105 -2.57 -15.37 8.65
N SER A 106 -2.29 -15.91 9.84
CA SER A 106 -1.56 -15.19 10.88
C SER A 106 -0.15 -15.78 11.00
N ILE A 107 0.86 -15.00 10.61
CA ILE A 107 2.26 -15.43 10.73
C ILE A 107 2.66 -15.63 12.18
N THR A 108 2.14 -14.81 13.10
CA THR A 108 2.48 -14.88 14.53
C THR A 108 1.94 -16.13 15.20
N SER A 109 0.75 -16.61 14.83
CA SER A 109 0.16 -17.83 15.42
C SER A 109 0.72 -19.11 14.81
N ASN A 110 1.28 -19.04 13.60
CA ASN A 110 1.76 -20.20 12.84
C ASN A 110 3.30 -20.28 12.81
N THR A 111 3.98 -19.45 13.61
CA THR A 111 5.45 -19.43 13.66
C THR A 111 5.95 -19.71 15.06
N THR A 112 6.95 -20.57 15.15
CA THR A 112 7.65 -20.89 16.39
C THR A 112 9.14 -20.59 16.25
N GLY A 113 9.87 -20.50 17.38
CA GLY A 113 11.29 -20.19 17.40
C GLY A 113 11.60 -18.76 17.82
N SER A 114 12.79 -18.27 17.48
CA SER A 114 13.28 -16.94 17.90
C SER A 114 14.14 -16.30 16.81
N ALA A 115 14.28 -14.97 16.84
CA ALA A 115 15.11 -14.26 15.88
C ALA A 115 16.59 -14.74 15.89
N ALA A 116 17.10 -15.20 17.04
CA ALA A 116 18.47 -15.68 17.18
C ALA A 116 18.66 -17.07 16.54
N ALA A 117 17.77 -18.02 16.83
CA ALA A 117 17.85 -19.40 16.36
C ALA A 117 17.28 -19.58 14.94
N GLY A 118 16.41 -18.67 14.51
CA GLY A 118 15.54 -18.84 13.34
C GLY A 118 14.12 -19.19 13.75
N TYR A 119 13.21 -18.95 12.80
CA TYR A 119 11.80 -19.21 12.88
C TYR A 119 11.41 -20.40 12.01
N VAL A 120 10.38 -21.10 12.46
CA VAL A 120 9.72 -22.17 11.72
C VAL A 120 8.27 -21.76 11.54
N THR A 121 7.86 -21.51 10.29
CA THR A 121 6.49 -21.11 9.95
C THR A 121 5.78 -22.24 9.22
N ASP A 122 4.64 -22.66 9.74
CA ASP A 122 3.81 -23.71 9.16
C ASP A 122 2.59 -23.08 8.46
N VAL A 123 2.52 -23.18 7.14
CA VAL A 123 1.42 -22.64 6.33
C VAL A 123 0.44 -23.77 5.99
N PRO A 124 -0.81 -23.74 6.47
CA PRO A 124 -1.77 -24.83 6.25
C PRO A 124 -2.18 -24.91 4.79
N VAL A 125 -2.18 -26.12 4.21
CA VAL A 125 -2.49 -26.31 2.79
C VAL A 125 -3.97 -26.08 2.46
N ASN A 126 -4.86 -26.15 3.45
CA ASN A 126 -6.28 -25.83 3.25
C ASN A 126 -6.48 -24.39 2.78
N LEU A 127 -5.65 -23.47 3.27
CA LEU A 127 -5.64 -22.09 2.81
C LEU A 127 -5.09 -21.99 1.38
N LEU A 128 -4.07 -22.77 1.07
CA LEU A 128 -3.41 -22.81 -0.23
C LEU A 128 -4.31 -23.43 -1.32
N GLY A 129 -5.00 -24.53 -1.01
CA GLY A 129 -5.93 -25.21 -1.90
C GLY A 129 -7.22 -24.42 -2.12
N GLY A 130 -7.69 -23.68 -1.10
CA GLY A 130 -8.83 -22.78 -1.22
C GLY A 130 -8.56 -21.54 -2.08
N LEU A 131 -7.29 -21.13 -2.21
CA LEU A 131 -6.93 -19.91 -2.94
C LEU A 131 -7.00 -20.10 -4.47
N LEU A 132 -6.78 -21.31 -5.01
CA LEU A 132 -6.67 -21.53 -6.46
C LEU A 132 -7.03 -22.93 -7.00
N GLY A 133 -7.46 -23.85 -6.14
CA GLY A 133 -7.71 -25.22 -6.56
C GLY A 133 -6.47 -26.11 -6.45
N LEU A 134 -6.76 -27.40 -6.26
CA LEU A 134 -5.78 -28.45 -5.99
C LEU A 134 -4.84 -28.60 -7.18
N GLY A 135 -3.52 -28.48 -6.96
CA GLY A 135 -2.52 -28.82 -7.96
C GLY A 135 -1.80 -27.65 -8.65
N THR A 136 -2.09 -26.38 -8.36
CA THR A 136 -1.28 -25.25 -8.85
C THR A 136 -0.10 -24.94 -7.92
N GLU A 137 1.08 -24.66 -8.49
CA GLU A 137 2.23 -24.17 -7.72
C GLU A 137 2.01 -22.70 -7.32
N LEU A 138 2.22 -22.44 -6.03
CA LEU A 138 2.11 -21.15 -5.37
C LEU A 138 3.50 -20.69 -4.93
N GLN A 139 3.76 -19.39 -5.05
CA GLN A 139 4.92 -18.78 -4.42
C GLN A 139 4.50 -18.21 -3.07
N LEU A 140 5.13 -18.67 -1.98
CA LEU A 140 5.03 -18.05 -0.67
C LEU A 140 6.29 -17.23 -0.43
N ALA A 141 6.11 -16.00 0.04
CA ALA A 141 7.20 -15.07 0.28
C ALA A 141 7.12 -14.48 1.68
N ILE A 142 8.27 -14.40 2.35
CA ILE A 142 8.42 -13.72 3.62
C ILE A 142 9.11 -12.40 3.35
N VAL A 143 8.48 -11.31 3.78
CA VAL A 143 9.05 -9.95 3.71
C VAL A 143 9.18 -9.37 5.10
N ILE A 144 10.13 -8.45 5.27
CA ILE A 144 10.32 -7.68 6.49
C ILE A 144 9.81 -6.27 6.26
N LYS A 145 8.95 -5.81 7.16
CA LYS A 145 8.35 -4.48 7.20
C LYS A 145 8.96 -3.67 8.33
N ASP A 146 9.50 -2.51 7.98
CA ASP A 146 9.95 -1.54 8.98
C ASP A 146 8.73 -0.83 9.61
N PRO A 147 8.57 -0.88 10.94
CA PRO A 147 7.39 -0.33 11.60
C PRO A 147 7.36 1.21 11.59
N VAL A 148 8.51 1.86 11.38
CA VAL A 148 8.63 3.32 11.43
C VAL A 148 8.42 3.93 10.05
N ASN A 149 9.08 3.39 9.04
CA ASN A 149 9.17 4.00 7.71
C ASN A 149 8.35 3.24 6.65
N LEU A 150 7.68 2.14 7.02
CA LEU A 150 6.84 1.30 6.15
C LEU A 150 7.54 0.70 4.91
N TRP A 151 8.87 0.69 4.90
CA TRP A 151 9.63 0.03 3.84
C TRP A 151 9.48 -1.49 3.94
N ILE A 152 9.59 -2.15 2.79
CA ILE A 152 9.48 -3.60 2.66
C ILE A 152 10.80 -4.12 2.10
N SER A 153 11.35 -5.16 2.73
CA SER A 153 12.56 -5.82 2.24
C SER A 153 12.32 -6.56 0.93
N LYS A 154 13.41 -6.96 0.26
CA LYS A 154 13.33 -8.03 -0.73
C LYS A 154 12.75 -9.31 -0.08
N PRO A 155 11.93 -10.09 -0.80
CA PRO A 155 11.31 -11.30 -0.26
C PRO A 155 12.27 -12.49 -0.25
N ALA A 156 12.17 -13.32 0.79
CA ALA A 156 12.65 -14.71 0.72
C ALA A 156 11.47 -15.60 0.31
N SER A 157 11.60 -16.34 -0.79
CA SER A 157 10.48 -17.07 -1.38
C SER A 157 10.68 -18.58 -1.41
N VAL A 158 9.57 -19.31 -1.32
CA VAL A 158 9.48 -20.75 -1.55
C VAL A 158 8.38 -21.02 -2.56
N ALA A 159 8.57 -22.04 -3.39
CA ALA A 159 7.54 -22.56 -4.28
C ALA A 159 6.91 -23.79 -3.64
N THR A 160 5.59 -23.83 -3.57
CA THR A 160 4.86 -24.92 -2.92
C THR A 160 3.57 -25.27 -3.66
N ASN A 161 3.09 -26.50 -3.49
CA ASN A 161 1.81 -26.96 -3.99
C ASN A 161 1.00 -27.58 -2.86
N ALA A 162 -0.32 -27.36 -2.82
CA ALA A 162 -1.19 -27.92 -1.80
C ALA A 162 -1.31 -29.47 -1.87
N GLY A 163 -0.86 -30.07 -2.98
CA GLY A 163 -1.10 -31.46 -3.32
C GLY A 163 -2.49 -31.65 -3.93
N LEU A 164 -2.69 -32.81 -4.53
CA LEU A 164 -3.98 -33.34 -4.97
C LEU A 164 -4.77 -33.86 -3.76
N ILE A 165 -5.93 -34.49 -4.04
CA ILE A 165 -6.79 -35.14 -3.04
C ILE A 165 -5.93 -35.99 -2.08
N ALA A 166 -6.17 -35.82 -0.78
CA ALA A 166 -5.44 -36.46 0.31
C ALA A 166 -3.96 -36.04 0.51
N GLY A 167 -3.55 -34.88 -0.04
CA GLY A 167 -2.20 -34.33 0.14
C GLY A 167 -1.12 -35.02 -0.71
N LEU A 168 -1.52 -35.85 -1.67
CA LEU A 168 -0.59 -36.54 -2.57
C LEU A 168 -0.04 -35.58 -3.62
N GLY A 169 1.27 -35.62 -3.88
CA GLY A 169 1.92 -34.77 -4.88
C GLY A 169 2.18 -33.34 -4.41
N GLY A 170 1.99 -33.03 -3.13
CA GLY A 170 2.45 -31.78 -2.54
C GLY A 170 3.98 -31.71 -2.50
N ASN A 171 4.53 -30.52 -2.70
CA ASN A 171 5.96 -30.27 -2.71
C ASN A 171 6.20 -28.87 -2.11
N CYS A 172 7.36 -28.67 -1.51
CA CYS A 172 7.89 -27.35 -1.24
C CYS A 172 9.39 -27.28 -1.57
N ARG A 173 9.83 -26.20 -2.22
CA ARG A 173 11.25 -25.92 -2.49
C ARG A 173 11.60 -24.46 -2.27
N ASN A 174 12.82 -24.21 -1.82
CA ASN A 174 13.34 -22.84 -1.70
C ASN A 174 13.58 -22.25 -3.10
N LEU A 175 13.17 -21.01 -3.29
CA LEU A 175 13.50 -20.26 -4.50
C LEU A 175 14.78 -19.45 -4.26
N PRO A 176 15.60 -19.25 -5.31
CA PRO A 176 16.76 -18.36 -5.21
C PRO A 176 16.30 -16.94 -4.86
N ALA A 177 17.17 -16.21 -4.14
CA ALA A 177 16.90 -14.81 -3.81
C ALA A 177 16.79 -13.97 -5.08
N ALA A 178 15.76 -13.14 -5.15
CA ALA A 178 15.52 -12.19 -6.25
C ALA A 178 16.31 -10.88 -6.07
#